data_AF-A0A1J5CYY2-F1
#
_entry.id   AF-A0A1J5CYY2-F1
#
_cell.length_a   1.000
_cell.length_b   1.000
_cell.length_c   1.000
_cell.angle_alpha   90.00
_cell.angle_beta   90.00
_cell.angle_gamma   90.00
#
_symmetry.space_group_name_H-M   'P 1'
#
loop_
_entity.id
_entity.type
_entity.pdbx_description
1 polymer ?
#
loop_
_entity_poly.entity_id
_entity_poly.type
_entity_poly.pdbx_seq_one_letter_code
_entity_poly.pdbx_strand_id
1 'polypeptide(L)' 'MSSVRINISLPQEIMREITQMIEPRKRSRFITEAIVRSLKEQRNRSLAAEYEEASAEIKKLNQEMEGTLSDGLD' A
#
# COMPACT_ATOMS: atom_id res chain seq x y z
N MET A 1 12.81 -13.84 -16.18
CA MET A 1 12.74 -12.92 -15.03
C MET A 1 14.11 -12.88 -14.37
N SER A 2 14.68 -11.70 -14.18
CA SER A 2 15.92 -11.53 -13.40
C SER A 2 15.59 -11.67 -11.91
N SER A 3 16.42 -12.42 -11.17
CA SER A 3 16.30 -12.58 -9.72
C SER A 3 17.52 -11.99 -9.03
N VAL A 4 17.31 -11.17 -8.01
CA VAL A 4 18.38 -10.64 -7.16
C VAL A 4 18.43 -11.46 -5.88
N ARG A 5 19.64 -11.87 -5.46
CA ARG A 5 19.85 -12.52 -4.15
C ARG A 5 20.11 -11.45 -3.11
N ILE A 6 19.40 -11.55 -2.00
CA ILE A 6 19.47 -10.59 -0.89
C ILE A 6 19.73 -11.40 0.39
N ASN A 7 20.69 -10.97 1.20
CA ASN A 7 20.89 -11.51 2.54
C ASN A 7 20.20 -10.58 3.52
N ILE A 8 19.26 -11.13 4.30
CA ILE A 8 18.49 -10.37 5.29
C ILE A 8 18.59 -11.06 6.65
N SER A 9 18.59 -10.27 7.71
CA SER A 9 18.47 -10.79 9.07
C SER A 9 16.98 -10.86 9.44
N LEU A 10 16.56 -12.02 9.95
CA LEU A 10 15.19 -12.28 10.41
C LEU A 10 15.23 -12.66 11.88
N PRO A 11 14.27 -12.21 12.71
CA PRO A 11 14.15 -12.69 14.08
C PRO A 11 14.06 -14.21 14.13
N GLN A 12 14.74 -14.81 15.10
CA GLN A 12 14.84 -16.27 15.22
C GLN A 12 13.47 -16.94 15.38
N GLU A 13 12.57 -16.29 16.11
CA GLU A 13 11.20 -16.75 16.36
C GLU A 13 10.41 -16.87 15.05
N ILE A 14 10.46 -15.84 14.21
CA ILE A 14 9.82 -15.84 12.88
C ILE A 14 10.40 -16.94 11.99
N MET A 15 11.72 -17.13 12.02
CA MET A 15 12.35 -18.20 11.23
C MET A 15 11.95 -19.61 11.73
N ARG A 16 11.76 -19.78 13.05
CA ARG A 16 11.25 -21.02 13.64
C ARG A 16 9.83 -21.30 13.18
N GLU A 17 8.95 -20.31 13.23
CA GLU A 17 7.56 -20.42 12.75
C GLU A 17 7.50 -20.81 11.27
N ILE A 18 8.28 -20.13 10.42
CA ILE A 18 8.36 -20.47 8.99
C ILE A 18 8.87 -21.89 8.80
N THR A 19 9.85 -22.33 9.61
CA THR A 19 10.42 -23.68 9.51
C THR A 19 9.40 -24.76 9.91
N GLN A 20 8.55 -24.49 10.89
CA GLN A 20 7.51 -25.40 11.35
C GLN A 20 6.35 -25.50 10.36
N MET A 21 5.95 -24.38 9.75
CA MET A 21 4.77 -24.33 8.86
C MET A 21 5.09 -24.59 7.39
N ILE A 22 6.32 -24.31 6.94
CA ILE A 22 6.70 -24.31 5.52
C ILE A 22 7.89 -25.25 5.29
N GLU A 23 7.69 -26.20 4.37
CA GLU A 23 8.75 -27.09 3.89
C GLU A 23 9.97 -26.30 3.38
N PRO A 24 11.21 -26.79 3.59
CA PRO A 24 12.43 -26.07 3.24
C PRO A 24 12.46 -25.50 1.82
N ARG A 25 11.97 -26.24 0.83
CA ARG A 25 11.97 -25.85 -0.58
C ARG A 25 10.95 -24.75 -0.93
N LYS A 26 10.01 -24.43 -0.04
CA LYS A 26 8.94 -23.44 -0.27
C LYS A 26 9.15 -22.14 0.50
N ARG A 27 10.16 -22.05 1.37
CA ARG A 27 10.40 -20.88 2.23
C ARG A 27 10.68 -19.60 1.44
N SER A 28 11.56 -19.66 0.44
CA SER A 28 11.85 -18.49 -0.40
C SER A 28 10.62 -18.00 -1.15
N ARG A 29 9.76 -18.92 -1.61
CA ARG A 29 8.50 -18.59 -2.25
C ARG A 29 7.54 -17.91 -1.28
N PHE A 30 7.38 -18.47 -0.08
CA PHE A 30 6.56 -17.88 0.97
C PHE A 30 6.99 -16.46 1.33
N ILE A 31 8.30 -16.24 1.52
CA ILE A 31 8.85 -14.92 1.82
C ILE A 31 8.58 -13.95 0.66
N THR A 32 8.73 -14.40 -0.59
CA THR A 32 8.47 -13.58 -1.78
C THR A 32 7.00 -13.17 -1.86
N GLU A 33 6.08 -14.13 -1.67
CA GLU A 33 4.64 -13.88 -1.68
C GLU A 33 4.22 -12.90 -0.58
N ALA A 34 4.79 -13.03 0.62
CA ALA A 34 4.55 -12.11 1.73
C ALA A 34 5.04 -10.68 1.43
N ILE A 35 6.23 -10.52 0.83
CA ILE A 35 6.76 -9.21 0.43
C ILE A 35 5.88 -8.58 -0.66
N VAL A 36 5.51 -9.34 -1.69
CA VAL A 36 4.65 -8.85 -2.78
C VAL A 36 3.29 -8.39 -2.24
N ARG A 37 2.70 -9.17 -1.33
CA ARG A 37 1.44 -8.81 -0.68
C ARG A 37 1.59 -7.52 0.14
N SER A 38 2.62 -7.43 0.98
CA SER A 38 2.87 -6.24 1.81
C SER A 38 3.08 -4.98 0.97
N LEU A 39 3.86 -5.07 -0.11
CA LEU A 39 4.06 -3.95 -1.05
C LEU A 39 2.77 -3.53 -1.75
N LYS A 40 1.91 -4.49 -2.13
CA LYS A 40 0.61 -4.20 -2.71
C LYS A 40 -0.31 -3.50 -1.70
N GLU A 41 -0.34 -3.97 -0.47
CA GLU A 41 -1.12 -3.35 0.61
C GLU A 41 -0.61 -1.93 0.93
N GLN A 42 0.70 -1.71 0.94
CA GLN A 42 1.28 -0.37 1.13
C GLN A 42 0.92 0.57 -0.02
N ARG A 43 1.08 0.14 -1.29
CA ARG A 43 0.66 0.94 -2.44
C ARG A 43 -0.82 1.29 -2.38
N ASN A 44 -1.68 0.32 -2.08
CA ASN A 44 -3.12 0.58 -1.97
C ASN A 44 -3.45 1.58 -0.84
N ARG A 45 -2.73 1.51 0.29
CA ARG A 45 -2.86 2.51 1.37
C ARG A 45 -2.39 3.90 0.93
N SER A 46 -1.27 3.99 0.22
CA SER A 46 -0.79 5.26 -0.32
C SER A 46 -1.75 5.86 -1.34
N LEU A 47 -2.31 5.05 -2.25
CA LEU A 47 -3.35 5.51 -3.17
C LEU A 47 -4.59 6.00 -2.40
N ALA A 48 -5.03 5.29 -1.36
CA ALA A 48 -6.18 5.71 -0.55
C ALA A 48 -5.95 7.06 0.16
N ALA A 49 -4.74 7.32 0.65
CA ALA A 49 -4.37 8.60 1.23
C ALA A 49 -4.32 9.73 0.18
N GLU A 50 -3.81 9.45 -1.02
CA GLU A 50 -3.77 10.39 -2.14
C GLU A 50 -5.18 10.72 -2.68
N TYR A 51 -6.12 9.76 -2.65
CA TYR A 51 -7.53 9.99 -2.95
C TYR A 51 -8.27 10.81 -1.88
N GLU A 52 -7.89 10.73 -0.60
CA GLU A 52 -8.44 11.60 0.45
C GLU A 52 -7.99 13.05 0.28
N GLU A 53 -6.72 13.29 -0.05
CA GLU A 53 -6.22 14.64 -0.38
C GLU A 53 -6.89 15.21 -1.65
N ALA A 54 -7.00 14.41 -2.71
CA ALA A 54 -7.70 14.81 -3.93
C ALA A 54 -9.22 15.07 -3.68
N SER A 55 -9.86 14.30 -2.80
CA SER A 55 -11.27 14.51 -2.44
C SER A 55 -11.48 15.76 -1.56
N ALA A 56 -10.53 16.09 -0.69
CA ALA A 56 -10.56 17.30 0.12
C ALA A 56 -10.39 18.56 -0.74
N GLU A 57 -9.51 18.53 -1.74
CA GLU A 57 -9.36 19.65 -2.70
C GLU A 57 -10.57 19.80 -3.62
N ILE A 58 -11.13 18.70 -4.16
CA ILE A 58 -12.33 18.75 -5.00
C ILE A 58 -13.55 19.28 -4.23
N LYS A 59 -13.73 18.89 -2.95
CA LYS A 59 -14.84 19.37 -2.12
C LYS A 59 -14.71 20.87 -1.80
N LYS A 60 -13.48 21.36 -1.61
CA LYS A 60 -13.20 22.78 -1.37
C LYS A 60 -13.42 23.62 -2.63
N LEU A 61 -12.97 23.13 -3.79
CA LEU A 61 -13.19 23.78 -5.10
C LEU A 61 -14.69 23.88 -5.43
N ASN A 62 -15.46 22.82 -5.20
CA ASN A 62 -16.90 22.83 -5.45
C ASN A 62 -17.66 23.82 -4.56
N GLN A 63 -17.25 24.01 -3.31
CA GLN A 63 -17.85 25.00 -2.40
C GLN A 63 -17.52 26.46 -2.80
N GLU A 64 -16.33 26.72 -3.35
CA GLU A 64 -15.97 28.04 -3.90
C GLU A 64 -16.72 28.36 -5.21
N MET A 65 -16.97 27.35 -6.04
CA MET A 65 -17.73 27.48 -7.28
C MET A 65 -19.24 27.68 -7.04
N GLU A 66 -19.83 27.01 -6.04
CA GLU A 66 -21.23 27.25 -5.62
C GLU A 66 -21.43 28.67 -5.07
N GLY A 67 -20.46 29.20 -4.32
CA GLY A 67 -20.52 30.57 -3.79
C GLY A 67 -20.46 31.66 -4.86
N THR A 68 -19.77 31.41 -5.98
CA THR A 68 -19.65 32.36 -7.10
C THR A 68 -20.80 32.29 -8.09
N LEU A 69 -21.52 31.16 -8.18
CA LEU A 69 -22.74 31.03 -8.99
C LEU A 69 -23.93 31.82 -8.43
N SER A 70 -23.97 32.05 -7.11
CA SER A 70 -25.04 32.81 -6.45
C SER A 70 -24.88 34.33 -6.56
N ASP A 71 -23.69 34.82 -6.93
CA ASP A 71 -23.34 36.25 -6.96
C ASP A 71 -23.64 36.93 -8.32
N GLY A 72 -24.08 36.14 -9.31
CA GLY A 72 -24.41 36.60 -10.67
C GLY A 72 -25.89 36.55 -11.04
N LEU A 73 -26.78 36.32 -10.08
CA LEU A 73 -28.24 36.23 -10.28
C LEU A 73 -29.06 37.37 -9.61
N ASP A 74 -28.40 38.43 -9.14
CA ASP A 74 -29.04 39.69 -8.72
C ASP A 74 -28.79 40.83 -9.74
#